data_AF-Q4UB72-F1
#
_entry.id   AF-Q4UB72-F1
#
_cell.length_a   1.000
_cell.length_b   1.000
_cell.length_c   1.000
_cell.angle_alpha   90.00
_cell.angle_beta   90.00
_cell.angle_gamma   90.00
#
_symmetry.space_group_name_H-M   'P 1'
#
loop_
_entity.id
_entity.type
_entity.pdbx_description
1 polymer ?
#
loop_
_entity_poly.entity_id
_entity_poly.type
_entity_poly.pdbx_seq_one_letter_code
_entity_poly.pdbx_strand_id
1 'polypeptide(L)'
;MLNSDKVWEDIELLKKPDEPLLFELKQDILELRAKSFFKVLIKNKEFSTRGLYLTSIIIKYNPADYTSWYYRNECLKALDVDLNDELNFTRKITMESIKAFQPWNHRRNICTLANSGFNEIEYVKLEISTSPKNQCAWGHLTWLVRYFGVSDLFKELEFVEFLVSGDVYNNSAWNYKNFIFKYFKTDFDIDFMVKELGRDFQRLLRRTDNEGLCSYIMDMVPFLESSYTKCIMTNCECLFFFHEIILGEGPLSTCLVKIIKLQPPSLQLLRLLKKLKPDEEVFAHLYNSLGPPSNGYFGPFEVRLL
;
A
#
# COMPACT_ATOMS: atom_id res chain seq x y z
N MET A 1 -27.74 -17.53 19.46
CA MET A 1 -28.37 -16.31 20.01
C MET A 1 -29.50 -15.79 19.11
N LEU A 2 -29.35 -15.76 17.78
CA LEU A 2 -30.38 -15.21 16.87
C LEU A 2 -31.78 -15.87 16.95
N ASN A 3 -31.83 -17.17 17.25
CA ASN A 3 -33.09 -17.94 17.35
C ASN A 3 -33.66 -18.01 18.78
N SER A 4 -33.06 -17.29 19.74
CA SER A 4 -33.51 -17.32 21.13
C SER A 4 -34.53 -16.21 21.38
N ASP A 5 -35.81 -16.54 21.45
CA ASP A 5 -36.88 -15.54 21.60
C ASP A 5 -36.71 -14.69 22.86
N LYS A 6 -36.23 -15.27 23.97
CA LYS A 6 -35.93 -14.55 25.23
C LYS A 6 -34.95 -13.38 25.08
N VAL A 7 -34.05 -13.41 24.08
CA VAL A 7 -33.02 -12.38 23.89
C VAL A 7 -33.58 -11.17 23.13
N TRP A 8 -34.70 -11.36 22.42
CA TRP A 8 -35.27 -10.39 21.49
C TRP A 8 -36.72 -10.04 21.82
N GLU A 9 -37.24 -10.50 22.95
CA GLU A 9 -38.62 -10.31 23.39
C GLU A 9 -38.98 -8.84 23.64
N ASP A 10 -37.98 -8.04 23.98
CA ASP A 10 -38.08 -6.59 24.22
C ASP A 10 -38.08 -5.76 22.92
N ILE A 11 -37.84 -6.38 21.76
CA ILE A 11 -37.72 -5.68 20.47
C ILE A 11 -38.99 -5.84 19.63
N GLU A 12 -39.64 -4.71 19.35
CA GLU A 12 -40.66 -4.64 18.31
C GLU A 12 -40.02 -4.39 16.93
N LEU A 13 -40.25 -5.31 15.98
CA LEU A 13 -39.67 -5.22 14.65
C LEU A 13 -40.35 -4.13 13.81
N LEU A 14 -39.53 -3.41 13.04
CA LEU A 14 -40.03 -2.40 12.09
C LEU A 14 -40.80 -3.08 10.97
N LYS A 15 -41.98 -2.53 10.63
CA LYS A 15 -42.76 -2.97 9.47
C LYS A 15 -41.96 -2.78 8.18
N LYS A 16 -42.05 -3.75 7.28
CA LYS A 16 -41.56 -3.57 5.91
C LYS A 16 -42.42 -2.51 5.20
N PRO A 17 -41.82 -1.70 4.30
CA PRO A 17 -42.60 -0.79 3.46
C PRO A 17 -43.58 -1.58 2.58
N ASP A 18 -44.77 -1.03 2.38
CA ASP A 18 -45.86 -1.66 1.60
C ASP A 18 -45.63 -1.59 0.08
N GLU A 19 -44.76 -0.68 -0.38
CA GLU A 19 -44.47 -0.49 -1.79
C GLU A 19 -43.31 -1.37 -2.28
N PRO A 20 -43.40 -1.93 -3.51
CA PRO A 20 -42.35 -2.76 -4.08
C PRO A 20 -41.07 -1.95 -4.30
N LEU A 21 -39.95 -2.48 -3.79
CA LEU A 21 -38.64 -1.86 -3.93
C LEU A 21 -38.05 -2.15 -5.32
N LEU A 22 -37.58 -1.12 -6.01
CA LEU A 22 -37.09 -1.18 -7.41
C LEU A 22 -35.89 -2.14 -7.61
N PHE A 23 -35.09 -2.38 -6.57
CA PHE A 23 -33.89 -3.23 -6.61
C PHE A 23 -33.80 -4.16 -5.39
N GLU A 24 -34.90 -4.84 -5.05
CA GLU A 24 -34.88 -5.78 -3.92
C GLU A 24 -33.91 -6.95 -4.19
N LEU A 25 -32.89 -7.07 -3.35
CA LEU A 25 -31.96 -8.18 -3.37
C LEU A 25 -32.55 -9.36 -2.60
N LYS A 26 -32.48 -10.56 -3.18
CA LYS A 26 -32.70 -11.78 -2.42
C LYS A 26 -31.58 -11.94 -1.40
N GLN A 27 -31.95 -12.02 -0.14
CA GLN A 27 -31.02 -12.13 0.99
C GLN A 27 -31.26 -13.46 1.71
N ASP A 28 -30.21 -13.95 2.36
CA ASP A 28 -30.32 -15.11 3.22
C ASP A 28 -31.27 -14.83 4.40
N ILE A 29 -32.02 -15.84 4.84
CA ILE A 29 -33.02 -15.69 5.91
C ILE A 29 -32.34 -15.21 7.21
N LEU A 30 -31.13 -15.70 7.50
CA LEU A 30 -30.37 -15.30 8.68
C LEU A 30 -29.91 -13.85 8.58
N GLU A 31 -29.43 -13.43 7.41
CA GLU A 31 -29.01 -12.05 7.14
C GLU A 31 -30.20 -11.08 7.30
N LEU A 32 -31.36 -11.43 6.74
CA LEU A 32 -32.60 -10.65 6.84
C LEU A 32 -33.06 -10.49 8.29
N ARG A 33 -33.03 -11.58 9.07
CA ARG A 33 -33.41 -11.57 10.48
C ARG A 33 -32.45 -10.70 11.29
N ALA A 34 -31.13 -10.85 11.07
CA ALA A 34 -30.12 -10.04 11.73
C ALA A 34 -30.28 -8.55 11.41
N LYS A 35 -30.47 -8.19 10.14
CA LYS A 35 -30.70 -6.80 9.70
C LYS A 35 -31.98 -6.21 10.29
N SER A 36 -33.04 -7.01 10.46
CA SER A 36 -34.30 -6.55 11.04
C SER A 36 -34.14 -6.13 12.50
N PHE A 37 -33.47 -6.94 13.33
CA PHE A 37 -33.14 -6.55 14.71
C PHE A 37 -32.14 -5.40 14.77
N PHE A 38 -31.13 -5.42 13.89
CA PHE A 38 -30.08 -4.41 13.85
C PHE A 38 -30.63 -3.00 13.60
N LYS A 39 -31.63 -2.86 12.72
CA LYS A 39 -32.31 -1.58 12.49
C LYS A 39 -32.96 -1.02 13.75
N VAL A 40 -33.53 -1.87 14.61
CA VAL A 40 -34.14 -1.43 15.87
C VAL A 40 -33.06 -0.99 16.86
N LEU A 41 -31.97 -1.74 16.98
CA LEU A 41 -30.84 -1.36 17.84
C LEU A 41 -30.24 -0.01 17.45
N ILE A 42 -30.05 0.23 16.13
CA ILE A 42 -29.59 1.54 15.63
C ILE A 42 -30.58 2.64 16.02
N LYS A 43 -31.89 2.43 15.78
CA LYS A 43 -32.93 3.42 16.07
C LYS A 43 -32.94 3.79 17.55
N ASN A 44 -32.77 2.80 18.42
CA ASN A 44 -32.77 2.99 19.88
C ASN A 44 -31.41 3.47 20.42
N LYS A 45 -30.37 3.58 19.57
CA LYS A 45 -28.98 3.85 19.96
C LYS A 45 -28.49 2.90 21.06
N GLU A 46 -28.95 1.65 21.01
CA GLU A 46 -28.50 0.64 21.94
C GLU A 46 -27.16 0.09 21.46
N PHE A 47 -26.10 0.18 22.27
CA PHE A 47 -24.79 -0.41 22.00
C PHE A 47 -24.55 -1.54 23.00
N SER A 48 -24.71 -2.78 22.56
CA SER A 48 -24.77 -3.95 23.44
C SER A 48 -24.04 -5.16 22.86
N THR A 49 -23.78 -6.17 23.70
CA THR A 49 -23.14 -7.43 23.28
C THR A 49 -23.98 -8.18 22.24
N ARG A 50 -25.31 -8.11 22.32
CA ARG A 50 -26.21 -8.64 21.27
C ARG A 50 -26.09 -7.86 19.97
N GLY A 51 -25.86 -6.55 20.03
CA GLY A 51 -25.55 -5.72 18.87
C GLY A 51 -24.24 -6.14 18.19
N LEU A 52 -23.18 -6.37 18.97
CA LEU A 52 -21.92 -6.92 18.46
C LEU A 52 -22.13 -8.26 17.75
N TYR A 53 -22.94 -9.15 18.32
CA TYR A 53 -23.27 -10.43 17.69
C TYR A 53 -23.99 -10.25 16.33
N LEU A 54 -24.97 -9.33 16.25
CA LEU A 54 -25.65 -9.05 14.98
C LEU A 54 -24.70 -8.50 13.92
N THR A 55 -23.83 -7.56 14.28
CA THR A 55 -22.85 -7.01 13.33
C THR A 55 -21.88 -8.08 12.84
N SER A 56 -21.47 -9.04 13.67
CA SER A 56 -20.63 -10.16 13.21
C SER A 56 -21.29 -10.99 12.11
N ILE A 57 -22.61 -11.20 12.19
CA ILE A 57 -23.37 -11.90 11.13
C ILE A 57 -23.43 -11.03 9.88
N ILE A 58 -23.86 -9.77 10.01
CA ILE A 58 -24.06 -8.87 8.87
C ILE A 58 -22.76 -8.64 8.12
N ILE A 59 -21.66 -8.40 8.82
CA ILE A 59 -20.32 -8.22 8.25
C ILE A 59 -19.85 -9.48 7.52
N LYS A 60 -20.18 -10.67 8.03
CA LYS A 60 -19.83 -11.93 7.34
C LYS A 60 -20.52 -12.04 5.98
N TYR A 61 -21.78 -11.63 5.86
CA TYR A 61 -22.51 -11.63 4.59
C TYR A 61 -22.11 -10.46 3.68
N ASN A 62 -21.87 -9.28 4.26
CA ASN A 62 -21.45 -8.09 3.53
C ASN A 62 -20.33 -7.34 4.29
N PRO A 63 -19.06 -7.68 4.04
CA PRO A 63 -17.92 -7.01 4.66
C PRO A 63 -17.81 -5.53 4.32
N ALA A 64 -18.50 -5.05 3.28
CA ALA A 64 -18.54 -3.65 2.89
C ALA A 64 -19.63 -2.82 3.61
N ASP A 65 -20.44 -3.43 4.48
CA ASP A 65 -21.51 -2.75 5.23
C ASP A 65 -20.94 -1.77 6.27
N TYR A 66 -20.69 -0.54 5.83
CA TYR A 66 -20.07 0.50 6.66
C TYR A 66 -20.90 0.86 7.89
N THR A 67 -22.23 0.70 7.84
CA THR A 67 -23.13 0.95 8.97
C THR A 67 -22.86 -0.04 10.11
N SER A 68 -22.69 -1.32 9.77
CA SER A 68 -22.35 -2.37 10.74
C SER A 68 -20.98 -2.12 11.37
N TRP A 69 -19.98 -1.72 10.58
CA TRP A 69 -18.66 -1.36 11.09
C TRP A 69 -18.70 -0.13 11.99
N TYR A 70 -19.43 0.91 11.61
CA TYR A 70 -19.60 2.10 12.44
C TYR A 70 -20.24 1.76 13.78
N TYR A 71 -21.38 1.06 13.76
CA TYR A 71 -22.06 0.63 14.97
C TYR A 71 -21.16 -0.26 15.85
N ARG A 72 -20.40 -1.17 15.22
CA ARG A 72 -19.44 -2.02 15.92
C ARG A 72 -18.37 -1.20 16.64
N ASN A 73 -17.84 -0.15 16.02
CA ASN A 73 -16.90 0.79 16.66
C ASN A 73 -17.51 1.51 17.85
N GLU A 74 -18.77 1.94 17.76
CA GLU A 74 -19.47 2.56 18.91
C GLU A 74 -19.66 1.55 20.06
N CYS A 75 -19.91 0.28 19.75
CA CYS A 75 -19.93 -0.77 20.76
C CYS A 75 -18.57 -0.96 21.44
N LEU A 76 -17.45 -0.88 20.71
CA LEU A 76 -16.11 -0.98 21.33
C LEU A 76 -15.83 0.16 22.31
N LYS A 77 -16.44 1.33 22.11
CA LYS A 77 -16.31 2.48 23.03
C LYS A 77 -17.22 2.35 24.25
N ALA A 78 -18.41 1.76 24.07
CA ALA A 78 -19.43 1.66 25.10
C ALA A 78 -19.26 0.43 26.01
N LEU A 79 -18.60 -0.61 25.50
CA LEU A 79 -18.45 -1.90 26.17
C LEU A 79 -16.98 -2.17 26.51
N ASP A 80 -16.73 -2.79 27.66
CA ASP A 80 -15.40 -3.26 28.05
C ASP A 80 -15.12 -4.61 27.36
N VAL A 81 -14.72 -4.54 26.08
CA VAL A 81 -14.42 -5.70 25.23
C VAL A 81 -12.93 -5.88 25.06
N ASP A 82 -12.48 -7.14 24.99
CA ASP A 82 -11.09 -7.44 24.66
C ASP A 82 -10.80 -7.08 23.19
N LEU A 83 -9.95 -6.07 23.02
CA LEU A 83 -9.56 -5.58 21.69
C LEU A 83 -8.72 -6.60 20.91
N ASN A 84 -8.05 -7.56 21.58
CA ASN A 84 -7.35 -8.65 20.88
C ASN A 84 -8.32 -9.62 20.22
N ASP A 85 -9.42 -9.96 20.90
CA ASP A 85 -10.49 -10.77 20.33
C ASP A 85 -11.13 -10.07 19.12
N GLU A 86 -11.25 -8.74 19.19
CA GLU A 86 -11.77 -7.93 18.10
C GLU A 86 -10.80 -7.86 16.89
N LEU A 87 -9.49 -7.77 17.14
CA LEU A 87 -8.47 -7.91 16.09
C LEU A 87 -8.52 -9.31 15.45
N ASN A 88 -8.73 -10.36 16.24
CA ASN A 88 -8.89 -11.73 15.76
C ASN A 88 -10.17 -11.92 14.93
N PHE A 89 -11.28 -11.31 15.33
CA PHE A 89 -12.50 -11.25 14.52
C PHE A 89 -12.20 -10.59 13.17
N THR A 90 -11.59 -9.41 13.19
CA THR A 90 -11.31 -8.63 11.98
C THR A 90 -10.33 -9.36 11.06
N ARG A 91 -9.38 -10.12 11.61
CA ARG A 91 -8.44 -10.96 10.85
C ARG A 91 -9.16 -12.03 10.02
N LYS A 92 -10.19 -12.67 10.60
CA LYS A 92 -10.99 -13.66 9.85
C LYS A 92 -11.68 -13.01 8.65
N ILE A 93 -12.21 -11.80 8.84
CA ILE A 93 -12.87 -11.05 7.76
C ILE A 93 -11.87 -10.61 6.67
N THR A 94 -10.68 -10.12 7.03
CA THR A 94 -9.66 -9.73 6.02
C THR A 94 -9.16 -10.93 5.22
N MET A 95 -9.04 -12.11 5.82
CA MET A 95 -8.67 -13.34 5.13
C MET A 95 -9.75 -13.80 4.14
N GLU A 96 -11.03 -13.71 4.50
CA GLU A 96 -12.15 -14.08 3.64
C GLU A 96 -12.45 -13.01 2.57
N SER A 97 -12.10 -11.75 2.81
CA SER A 97 -12.45 -10.60 1.97
C SER A 97 -11.30 -9.60 1.86
N ILE A 98 -10.24 -10.03 1.19
CA ILE A 98 -8.96 -9.32 1.02
C ILE A 98 -9.13 -7.89 0.45
N LYS A 99 -10.15 -7.67 -0.39
CA LYS A 99 -10.41 -6.36 -1.05
C LYS A 99 -11.31 -5.42 -0.23
N ALA A 100 -11.88 -5.87 0.88
CA ALA A 100 -12.77 -5.04 1.68
C ALA A 100 -11.97 -3.98 2.45
N PHE A 101 -12.34 -2.70 2.30
CA PHE A 101 -11.65 -1.57 2.93
C PHE A 101 -12.01 -1.44 4.42
N GLN A 102 -13.27 -1.69 4.75
CA GLN A 102 -13.86 -1.44 6.06
C GLN A 102 -13.18 -2.23 7.19
N PRO A 103 -12.83 -3.52 7.03
CA PRO A 103 -12.05 -4.25 8.03
C PRO A 103 -10.72 -3.56 8.36
N TRP A 104 -9.97 -3.10 7.36
CA TRP A 104 -8.69 -2.42 7.58
C TRP A 104 -8.85 -1.09 8.31
N ASN A 105 -9.89 -0.32 7.97
CA ASN A 105 -10.22 0.89 8.70
C ASN A 105 -10.61 0.60 10.16
N HIS A 106 -11.36 -0.49 10.38
CA HIS A 106 -11.73 -0.95 11.71
C HIS A 106 -10.50 -1.34 12.56
N ARG A 107 -9.52 -2.03 11.97
CA ARG A 107 -8.23 -2.32 12.66
C ARG A 107 -7.52 -1.05 13.12
N ARG A 108 -7.53 0.02 12.31
CA ARG A 108 -6.96 1.33 12.71
C ARG A 108 -7.69 1.92 13.91
N ASN A 109 -9.01 1.85 13.92
CA ASN A 109 -9.82 2.35 15.04
C ASN A 109 -9.50 1.57 16.33
N ILE A 110 -9.37 0.25 16.26
CA ILE A 110 -8.99 -0.59 17.41
C ILE A 110 -7.63 -0.15 17.96
N CYS A 111 -6.62 -0.02 17.09
CA CYS A 111 -5.28 0.41 17.50
C CYS A 111 -5.28 1.82 18.10
N THR A 112 -6.06 2.74 17.53
CA THR A 112 -6.20 4.11 18.02
C THR A 112 -6.88 4.15 19.39
N LEU A 113 -7.95 3.38 19.56
CA LEU A 113 -8.68 3.28 20.82
C LEU A 113 -7.79 2.70 21.94
N ALA A 114 -6.99 1.69 21.61
CA ALA A 114 -6.03 1.09 22.54
C ALA A 114 -4.80 1.96 22.79
N ASN A 115 -4.57 3.01 21.98
CA ASN A 115 -3.30 3.73 21.86
C ASN A 115 -2.09 2.76 21.77
N SER A 116 -2.25 1.68 20.99
CA SER A 116 -1.28 0.60 20.89
C SER A 116 -1.26 0.04 19.48
N GLY A 117 -0.05 -0.19 18.95
CA GLY A 117 0.15 -0.89 17.68
C GLY A 117 0.03 -2.41 17.78
N PHE A 118 -0.15 -2.96 19.00
CA PHE A 118 -0.13 -4.40 19.27
C PHE A 118 1.04 -5.09 18.54
N ASN A 119 0.78 -6.17 17.81
CA ASN A 119 1.71 -6.80 16.87
C ASN A 119 1.27 -6.58 15.41
N GLU A 120 0.59 -5.46 15.12
CA GLU A 120 -0.07 -5.26 13.83
C GLU A 120 0.89 -5.08 12.67
N ILE A 121 2.08 -4.52 12.89
CA ILE A 121 3.10 -4.38 11.85
C ILE A 121 3.51 -5.75 11.32
N GLU A 122 3.80 -6.71 12.21
CA GLU A 122 4.17 -8.08 11.81
C GLU A 122 2.98 -8.81 11.17
N TYR A 123 1.77 -8.62 11.69
CA TYR A 123 0.56 -9.17 11.09
C TYR A 123 0.35 -8.67 9.65
N VAL A 124 0.40 -7.36 9.42
CA VAL A 124 0.16 -6.80 8.08
C VAL A 124 1.26 -7.16 7.10
N LYS A 125 2.52 -7.29 7.55
CA LYS A 125 3.63 -7.79 6.71
C LYS A 125 3.39 -9.24 6.26
N LEU A 126 2.83 -10.09 7.13
CA LEU A 126 2.44 -11.45 6.75
C LEU A 126 1.34 -11.43 5.66
N GLU A 127 0.32 -10.58 5.82
CA GLU A 127 -0.75 -10.41 4.82
C GLU A 127 -0.25 -9.85 3.49
N ILE A 128 0.71 -8.92 3.54
CA ILE A 128 1.39 -8.41 2.33
C ILE A 128 2.21 -9.54 1.68
N SER A 129 2.88 -10.39 2.46
CA SER A 129 3.68 -11.48 1.91
C SER A 129 2.83 -12.52 1.18
N THR A 130 1.60 -12.76 1.64
CA THR A 130 0.63 -13.65 0.94
C THR A 130 -0.11 -12.96 -0.20
N SER A 131 -0.34 -11.65 -0.10
CA SER A 131 -0.98 -10.83 -1.13
C SER A 131 -0.21 -9.53 -1.40
N PRO A 132 0.91 -9.58 -2.14
CA PRO A 132 1.84 -8.43 -2.28
C PRO A 132 1.24 -7.20 -2.96
N LYS A 133 0.09 -7.33 -3.61
CA LYS A 133 -0.62 -6.25 -4.31
C LYS A 133 -1.83 -5.72 -3.53
N ASN A 134 -2.04 -6.16 -2.28
CA ASN A 134 -3.14 -5.69 -1.43
C ASN A 134 -2.91 -4.24 -0.99
N GLN A 135 -3.57 -3.30 -1.68
CA GLN A 135 -3.43 -1.86 -1.41
C GLN A 135 -3.94 -1.45 -0.02
N CYS A 136 -4.94 -2.14 0.52
CA CYS A 136 -5.45 -1.83 1.86
C CYS A 136 -4.43 -2.22 2.94
N ALA A 137 -3.75 -3.36 2.77
CA ALA A 137 -2.69 -3.79 3.67
C ALA A 137 -1.48 -2.84 3.62
N TRP A 138 -1.01 -2.46 2.44
CA TRP A 138 0.06 -1.46 2.29
C TRP A 138 -0.30 -0.10 2.90
N GLY A 139 -1.53 0.36 2.67
CA GLY A 139 -2.05 1.58 3.28
C GLY A 139 -2.12 1.48 4.80
N HIS A 140 -2.45 0.31 5.34
CA HIS A 140 -2.46 0.06 6.79
C HIS A 140 -1.05 0.02 7.39
N LEU A 141 -0.10 -0.67 6.75
CA LEU A 141 1.31 -0.69 7.17
C LEU A 141 1.90 0.73 7.20
N THR A 142 1.68 1.51 6.14
CA THR A 142 2.16 2.91 6.08
C THR A 142 1.53 3.76 7.19
N TRP A 143 0.26 3.54 7.51
CA TRP A 143 -0.39 4.23 8.62
C TRP A 143 0.19 3.82 9.98
N LEU A 144 0.41 2.52 10.23
CA LEU A 144 1.02 2.01 11.46
C LEU A 144 2.39 2.63 11.69
N VAL A 145 3.24 2.63 10.67
CA VAL A 145 4.59 3.20 10.73
C VAL A 145 4.56 4.70 11.01
N ARG A 146 3.61 5.45 10.44
CA ARG A 146 3.45 6.89 10.74
C ARG A 146 2.93 7.17 12.14
N TYR A 147 2.01 6.34 12.63
CA TYR A 147 1.30 6.61 13.87
C TYR A 147 2.05 6.11 15.10
N PHE A 148 2.63 4.90 15.02
CA PHE A 148 3.35 4.26 16.12
C PHE A 148 4.86 4.26 15.94
N GLY A 149 5.38 4.66 14.78
CA GLY A 149 6.79 4.49 14.44
C GLY A 149 7.13 3.02 14.11
N VAL A 150 8.42 2.76 14.00
CA VAL A 150 8.99 1.40 13.90
C VAL A 150 10.14 1.30 14.88
N SER A 151 10.36 0.10 15.43
CA SER A 151 11.45 -0.16 16.37
C SER A 151 12.81 -0.28 15.68
N ASP A 152 12.82 -0.76 14.43
CA ASP A 152 14.03 -0.99 13.65
C ASP A 152 13.75 -0.69 12.17
N LEU A 153 14.32 0.41 11.68
CA LEU A 153 14.17 0.83 10.28
C LEU A 153 14.84 -0.14 9.30
N PHE A 154 15.92 -0.82 9.71
CA PHE A 154 16.61 -1.75 8.82
C PHE A 154 15.76 -2.99 8.55
N LYS A 155 14.95 -3.44 9.52
CA LYS A 155 13.96 -4.52 9.29
C LYS A 155 12.89 -4.14 8.27
N GLU A 156 12.51 -2.87 8.17
CA GLU A 156 11.60 -2.42 7.10
C GLU A 156 12.27 -2.50 5.72
N LEU A 157 13.57 -2.16 5.64
CA LEU A 157 14.33 -2.29 4.40
C LEU A 157 14.58 -3.77 4.04
N GLU A 158 14.85 -4.64 5.01
CA GLU A 158 14.93 -6.09 4.82
C GLU A 158 13.61 -6.67 4.29
N PHE A 159 12.48 -6.20 4.81
CA PHE A 159 11.16 -6.61 4.33
C PHE A 159 10.92 -6.19 2.87
N VAL A 160 11.29 -4.95 2.50
CA VAL A 160 11.27 -4.51 1.10
C VAL A 160 12.17 -5.39 0.25
N GLU A 161 13.40 -5.64 0.70
CA GLU A 161 14.41 -6.42 -0.01
C GLU A 161 13.92 -7.84 -0.29
N PHE A 162 13.31 -8.49 0.70
CA PHE A 162 12.65 -9.79 0.55
C PHE A 162 11.60 -9.78 -0.58
N LEU A 163 10.73 -8.76 -0.61
CA LEU A 163 9.68 -8.64 -1.61
C LEU A 163 10.21 -8.38 -3.02
N VAL A 164 11.19 -7.47 -3.18
CA VAL A 164 11.74 -7.12 -4.50
C VAL A 164 12.71 -8.17 -5.04
N SER A 165 13.35 -8.95 -4.15
CA SER A 165 14.12 -10.13 -4.55
C SER A 165 13.22 -11.24 -5.10
N GLY A 166 12.01 -11.40 -4.55
CA GLY A 166 11.00 -12.33 -5.07
C GLY A 166 10.30 -11.83 -6.34
N ASP A 167 9.94 -10.54 -6.39
CA ASP A 167 9.33 -9.89 -7.54
C ASP A 167 9.83 -8.44 -7.68
N VAL A 168 10.80 -8.24 -8.57
CA VAL A 168 11.37 -6.92 -8.85
C VAL A 168 10.33 -5.96 -9.45
N TYR A 169 9.21 -6.44 -10.00
CA TYR A 169 8.11 -5.62 -10.53
C TYR A 169 7.07 -5.27 -9.46
N ASN A 170 7.31 -5.59 -8.19
CA ASN A 170 6.44 -5.21 -7.08
C ASN A 170 6.51 -3.70 -6.82
N ASN A 171 5.67 -2.94 -7.53
CA ASN A 171 5.59 -1.49 -7.41
C ASN A 171 5.22 -1.01 -5.99
N SER A 172 4.43 -1.79 -5.24
CA SER A 172 4.07 -1.43 -3.88
C SER A 172 5.27 -1.48 -2.94
N ALA A 173 6.19 -2.43 -3.11
CA ALA A 173 7.43 -2.51 -2.35
C ALA A 173 8.37 -1.32 -2.66
N TRP A 174 8.53 -0.96 -3.93
CA TRP A 174 9.30 0.24 -4.33
C TRP A 174 8.71 1.53 -3.76
N ASN A 175 7.39 1.66 -3.80
CA ASN A 175 6.69 2.80 -3.21
C ASN A 175 6.88 2.85 -1.67
N TYR A 176 6.85 1.70 -1.00
CA TYR A 176 7.12 1.63 0.44
C TYR A 176 8.57 1.98 0.78
N LYS A 177 9.56 1.54 -0.01
CA LYS A 177 10.97 1.95 0.13
C LYS A 177 11.13 3.47 0.02
N ASN A 178 10.51 4.08 -0.99
CA ASN A 178 10.46 5.54 -1.19
C ASN A 178 9.88 6.25 0.05
N PHE A 179 8.77 5.72 0.58
CA PHE A 179 8.15 6.23 1.80
C PHE A 179 9.10 6.16 3.00
N ILE A 180 9.75 5.01 3.25
CA ILE A 180 10.70 4.84 4.37
C ILE A 180 11.84 5.85 4.28
N PHE A 181 12.53 5.95 3.15
CA PHE A 181 13.64 6.90 3.01
C PHE A 181 13.21 8.36 3.14
N LYS A 182 12.06 8.75 2.57
CA LYS A 182 11.61 10.14 2.64
C LYS A 182 11.08 10.52 4.02
N TYR A 183 10.37 9.60 4.67
CA TYR A 183 9.75 9.84 5.98
C TYR A 183 10.80 9.85 7.09
N PHE A 184 11.76 8.93 7.06
CA PHE A 184 12.85 8.80 8.04
C PHE A 184 14.18 9.36 7.50
N LYS A 185 14.11 10.43 6.70
CA LYS A 185 15.28 10.99 6.02
C LYS A 185 16.42 11.43 6.96
N THR A 186 16.08 11.76 8.21
CA THR A 186 17.03 12.19 9.24
C THR A 186 17.68 11.02 9.98
N ASP A 187 17.07 9.83 9.87
CA ASP A 187 17.51 8.61 10.55
C ASP A 187 18.47 7.78 9.68
N PHE A 188 18.56 8.10 8.39
CA PHE A 188 19.48 7.47 7.44
C PHE A 188 20.66 8.37 7.11
N ASP A 189 21.85 7.77 7.08
CA ASP A 189 23.02 8.39 6.46
C ASP A 189 22.77 8.53 4.95
N ILE A 190 23.13 9.70 4.41
CA ILE A 190 23.00 9.98 2.99
C ILE A 190 23.87 9.05 2.15
N ASP A 191 25.05 8.69 2.65
CA ASP A 191 25.93 7.74 1.96
C ASP A 191 25.30 6.35 1.89
N PHE A 192 24.55 5.95 2.92
CA PHE A 192 23.78 4.71 2.91
C PHE A 192 22.66 4.75 1.87
N MET A 193 21.87 5.84 1.82
CA MET A 193 20.79 5.97 0.84
C MET A 193 21.32 6.00 -0.62
N VAL A 194 22.46 6.66 -0.86
CA VAL A 194 23.12 6.67 -2.17
C VAL A 194 23.62 5.27 -2.55
N LYS A 195 24.20 4.51 -1.61
CA LYS A 195 24.59 3.10 -1.84
C LYS A 195 23.40 2.23 -2.22
N GLU A 196 22.29 2.36 -1.49
CA GLU A 196 21.04 1.64 -1.78
C GLU A 196 20.48 1.98 -3.15
N LEU A 197 20.42 3.27 -3.51
CA LEU A 197 19.99 3.69 -4.84
C LEU A 197 20.91 3.15 -5.95
N GLY A 198 22.22 3.06 -5.70
CA GLY A 198 23.16 2.44 -6.63
C GLY A 198 22.83 0.96 -6.92
N ARG A 199 22.49 0.19 -5.88
CA ARG A 199 22.04 -1.21 -6.02
C ARG A 199 20.70 -1.30 -6.77
N ASP A 200 19.76 -0.42 -6.46
CA ASP A 200 18.45 -0.37 -7.12
C ASP A 200 18.60 0.03 -8.61
N PHE A 201 19.52 0.93 -8.93
CA PHE A 201 19.83 1.28 -10.32
C PHE A 201 20.44 0.11 -11.09
N GLN A 202 21.32 -0.68 -10.48
CA GLN A 202 21.82 -1.92 -11.09
C GLN A 202 20.69 -2.91 -11.40
N ARG A 203 19.65 -2.99 -10.55
CA ARG A 203 18.45 -3.80 -10.85
C ARG A 203 17.72 -3.28 -12.08
N LEU A 204 17.59 -1.96 -12.22
CA LEU A 204 16.96 -1.35 -13.40
C LEU A 204 17.77 -1.65 -14.67
N LEU A 205 19.10 -1.60 -14.61
CA LEU A 205 19.97 -1.95 -15.74
C LEU A 205 19.79 -3.41 -16.19
N ARG A 206 19.49 -4.33 -15.25
CA ARG A 206 19.20 -5.74 -15.56
C ARG A 206 17.77 -5.97 -16.06
N ARG A 207 16.84 -5.09 -15.71
CA ARG A 207 15.40 -5.16 -16.03
C ARG A 207 14.90 -3.80 -16.50
N THR A 208 15.37 -3.42 -17.68
CA THR A 208 15.17 -2.09 -18.25
C THR A 208 13.72 -1.80 -18.67
N ASP A 209 12.86 -2.81 -18.63
CA ASP A 209 11.42 -2.75 -18.86
C ASP A 209 10.62 -2.44 -17.57
N ASN A 210 11.26 -2.46 -16.40
CA ASN A 210 10.60 -2.25 -15.11
C ASN A 210 10.25 -0.77 -14.87
N GLU A 211 8.99 -0.42 -15.16
CA GLU A 211 8.47 0.94 -14.96
C GLU A 211 8.45 1.36 -13.49
N GLY A 212 8.02 0.48 -12.56
CA GLY A 212 7.88 0.82 -11.14
C GLY A 212 9.21 1.19 -10.49
N LEU A 213 10.26 0.40 -10.77
CA LEU A 213 11.62 0.70 -10.34
C LEU A 213 12.16 1.97 -11.00
N CYS A 214 11.86 2.19 -12.29
CA CYS A 214 12.25 3.41 -12.98
C CYS A 214 11.62 4.66 -12.34
N SER A 215 10.32 4.61 -12.03
CA SER A 215 9.62 5.67 -11.31
C SER A 215 10.20 5.92 -9.93
N TYR A 216 10.54 4.87 -9.17
CA TYR A 216 11.23 5.01 -7.88
C TYR A 216 12.57 5.74 -8.01
N ILE A 217 13.39 5.39 -9.00
CA ILE A 217 14.69 6.06 -9.23
C ILE A 217 14.49 7.52 -9.65
N MET A 218 13.53 7.79 -10.55
CA MET A 218 13.19 9.16 -10.95
C MET A 218 12.79 10.05 -9.77
N ASP A 219 12.16 9.48 -8.75
CA ASP A 219 11.74 10.17 -7.53
C ASP A 219 12.89 10.35 -6.52
N MET A 220 13.78 9.36 -6.39
CA MET A 220 14.84 9.34 -5.39
C MET A 220 16.04 10.20 -5.77
N VAL A 221 16.41 10.25 -7.05
CA VAL A 221 17.55 11.06 -7.52
C VAL A 221 17.44 12.54 -7.11
N PRO A 222 16.36 13.27 -7.46
CA PRO A 222 16.24 14.68 -7.07
C PRO A 222 16.09 14.85 -5.55
N PHE A 223 15.49 13.90 -4.85
CA PHE A 223 15.38 13.91 -3.40
C PHE A 223 16.76 13.89 -2.73
N LEU A 224 17.65 12.98 -3.15
CA LEU A 224 19.00 12.88 -2.62
C LEU A 224 19.86 14.08 -3.00
N GLU A 225 19.76 14.57 -4.25
CA GLU A 225 20.49 15.77 -4.70
C GLU A 225 20.05 17.03 -3.94
N SER A 226 18.77 17.17 -3.61
CA SER A 226 18.29 18.31 -2.81
C SER A 226 18.83 18.29 -1.37
N SER A 227 19.17 17.11 -0.87
CA SER A 227 19.67 16.90 0.49
C SER A 227 21.21 16.85 0.55
N TYR A 228 21.88 16.73 -0.61
CA TYR A 228 23.33 16.58 -0.73
C TYR A 228 23.90 17.60 -1.72
N THR A 229 24.43 18.71 -1.21
CA THR A 229 25.04 19.79 -2.01
C THR A 229 26.51 19.57 -2.34
N LYS A 230 27.17 18.58 -1.74
CA LYS A 230 28.55 18.24 -2.07
C LYS A 230 28.55 17.36 -3.31
N CYS A 231 29.55 17.58 -4.18
CA CYS A 231 29.91 16.59 -5.19
C CYS A 231 29.96 15.23 -4.49
N ILE A 232 29.28 14.20 -5.01
CA ILE A 232 29.54 12.85 -4.53
C ILE A 232 30.99 12.59 -4.94
N MET A 233 31.95 12.93 -4.08
CA MET A 233 33.29 12.38 -4.17
C MET A 233 33.10 10.92 -3.81
N THR A 234 32.71 10.13 -4.79
CA THR A 234 32.76 8.69 -4.72
C THR A 234 34.24 8.28 -4.72
N ASN A 235 34.91 8.49 -3.59
CA ASN A 235 35.75 7.41 -3.05
C ASN A 235 34.89 6.22 -2.59
N CYS A 236 33.58 6.30 -2.78
CA CYS A 236 32.65 5.21 -2.65
C CYS A 236 33.06 4.11 -3.64
N GLU A 237 33.72 3.09 -3.11
CA GLU A 237 33.82 1.73 -3.66
C GLU A 237 32.44 1.06 -3.90
N CYS A 238 31.37 1.83 -3.95
CA CYS A 238 29.99 1.42 -3.73
C CYS A 238 29.25 1.04 -5.01
N LEU A 239 29.83 1.37 -6.17
CA LEU A 239 29.36 0.98 -7.50
C LEU A 239 30.28 -0.07 -8.15
N PHE A 240 31.16 -0.73 -7.38
CA PHE A 240 32.17 -1.73 -7.82
C PHE A 240 31.59 -3.07 -8.33
N PHE A 241 30.54 -3.03 -9.14
CA PHE A 241 30.17 -4.17 -9.99
C PHE A 241 30.24 -3.89 -11.48
N PHE A 242 30.59 -2.66 -11.89
CA PHE A 242 31.17 -2.42 -13.21
C PHE A 242 32.69 -2.34 -13.04
N HIS A 243 33.42 -3.16 -13.79
CA HIS A 243 34.89 -3.20 -13.82
C HIS A 243 35.55 -1.92 -14.38
N GLU A 244 34.78 -0.84 -14.54
CA GLU A 244 35.27 0.47 -14.94
C GLU A 244 34.75 1.52 -13.97
N ILE A 245 35.70 2.00 -13.17
CA ILE A 245 35.60 3.17 -12.32
C ILE A 245 35.16 4.35 -13.19
N ILE A 246 33.89 4.74 -13.14
CA ILE A 246 33.53 6.12 -13.47
C ILE A 246 33.74 6.92 -12.19
N LEU A 247 34.97 7.40 -11.99
CA LEU A 247 35.28 8.58 -11.20
C LEU A 247 34.51 9.74 -11.83
N GLY A 248 33.24 9.87 -11.47
CA GLY A 248 32.37 10.93 -11.92
C GLY A 248 32.40 12.05 -10.91
N GLU A 249 33.15 13.11 -11.17
CA GLU A 249 32.90 14.39 -10.51
C GLU A 249 31.53 14.90 -10.99
N GLY A 250 30.58 15.07 -10.08
CA GLY A 250 29.33 15.78 -10.34
C GLY A 250 28.14 15.29 -9.49
N PRO A 251 26.95 15.87 -9.76
CA PRO A 251 25.69 15.39 -9.19
C PRO A 251 25.39 13.95 -9.57
N LEU A 252 24.58 13.27 -8.75
CA LEU A 252 24.15 11.88 -8.95
C LEU A 252 23.52 11.66 -10.33
N SER A 253 22.65 12.58 -10.75
CA SER A 253 22.01 12.62 -12.07
C SER A 253 23.02 12.54 -13.20
N THR A 254 24.15 13.27 -13.10
CA THR A 254 25.20 13.27 -14.13
C THR A 254 25.89 11.91 -14.23
N CYS A 255 26.13 11.25 -13.10
CA CYS A 255 26.71 9.91 -13.07
C CYS A 255 25.78 8.88 -13.71
N LEU A 256 24.49 8.91 -13.36
CA LEU A 256 23.49 8.00 -13.94
C LEU A 256 23.33 8.23 -15.44
N VAL A 257 23.29 9.48 -15.91
CA VAL A 257 23.22 9.83 -17.34
C VAL A 257 24.37 9.23 -18.12
N LYS A 258 25.61 9.30 -17.60
CA LYS A 258 26.79 8.67 -18.25
C LYS A 258 26.60 7.16 -18.41
N ILE A 259 26.13 6.48 -17.36
CA ILE A 259 25.92 5.02 -17.40
C ILE A 259 24.79 4.66 -18.36
N ILE A 260 23.66 5.37 -18.33
CA ILE A 260 22.51 5.10 -19.21
C ILE A 260 22.91 5.17 -20.69
N LYS A 261 23.75 6.14 -21.07
CA LYS A 261 24.23 6.29 -22.45
C LYS A 261 25.10 5.13 -22.95
N LEU A 262 25.68 4.35 -22.05
CA LEU A 262 26.47 3.16 -22.39
C LEU A 262 25.60 1.91 -22.57
N GLN A 263 24.31 1.98 -22.23
CA GLN A 263 23.39 0.85 -22.32
C GLN A 263 22.60 0.85 -23.63
N PRO A 264 22.12 -0.32 -24.09
CA PRO A 264 21.11 -0.38 -25.13
C PRO A 264 19.88 0.47 -24.77
N PRO A 265 19.29 1.19 -25.74
CA PRO A 265 18.11 2.01 -25.48
C PRO A 265 16.94 1.13 -25.04
N SER A 266 16.22 1.59 -24.02
CA SER A 266 14.94 1.03 -23.61
C SER A 266 14.00 2.15 -23.23
N LEU A 267 12.68 1.89 -23.28
CA LEU A 267 11.68 2.90 -22.96
C LEU A 267 11.91 3.52 -21.56
N GLN A 268 12.19 2.71 -20.54
CA GLN A 268 12.35 3.22 -19.18
C GLN A 268 13.68 3.96 -18.99
N LEU A 269 14.77 3.49 -19.60
CA LEU A 269 16.05 4.22 -19.56
C LEU A 269 15.96 5.58 -20.29
N LEU A 270 15.24 5.65 -21.41
CA LEU A 270 15.00 6.91 -22.11
C LEU A 270 14.09 7.85 -21.30
N ARG A 271 13.06 7.32 -20.62
CA ARG A 271 12.24 8.11 -19.69
C ARG A 271 13.07 8.68 -18.54
N LEU A 272 13.92 7.86 -17.94
CA LEU A 272 14.83 8.28 -16.88
C LEU A 272 15.83 9.34 -17.40
N LEU A 273 16.44 9.12 -18.56
CA LEU A 273 17.33 10.08 -19.20
C LEU A 273 16.62 11.43 -19.43
N LYS A 274 15.36 11.41 -19.91
CA LYS A 274 14.54 12.62 -20.14
C LYS A 274 14.27 13.38 -18.86
N LYS A 275 14.02 12.65 -17.78
CA LYS A 275 13.78 13.23 -16.47
C LYS A 275 15.04 13.87 -15.88
N LEU A 276 16.19 13.22 -16.05
CA LEU A 276 17.47 13.67 -15.47
C LEU A 276 18.16 14.76 -16.30
N LYS A 277 17.99 14.76 -17.62
CA LYS A 277 18.60 15.74 -18.53
C LYS A 277 17.60 16.17 -19.62
N PRO A 278 16.67 17.09 -19.31
CA PRO A 278 15.59 17.46 -20.22
C PRO A 278 16.05 18.21 -21.47
N ASP A 279 17.18 18.93 -21.41
CA ASP A 279 17.66 19.82 -22.48
C ASP A 279 18.48 19.12 -23.60
N GLU A 280 18.64 17.80 -23.57
CA GLU A 280 19.43 17.08 -24.57
C GLU A 280 18.57 16.65 -25.77
N GLU A 281 18.86 17.14 -26.99
CA GLU A 281 18.19 16.76 -28.26
C GLU A 281 18.31 15.26 -28.63
N VAL A 282 19.06 14.49 -27.84
CA VAL A 282 19.38 13.07 -28.04
C VAL A 282 18.12 12.17 -28.05
N PHE A 283 17.01 12.61 -27.44
CA PHE A 283 15.77 11.82 -27.34
C PHE A 283 15.17 11.45 -28.69
N ALA A 284 15.14 12.38 -29.65
CA ALA A 284 14.52 12.11 -30.94
C ALA A 284 15.25 10.99 -31.69
N HIS A 285 16.59 10.98 -31.63
CA HIS A 285 17.40 9.99 -32.32
C HIS A 285 17.37 8.61 -31.63
N LEU A 286 17.45 8.57 -30.30
CA LEU A 286 17.40 7.30 -29.56
C LEU A 286 16.00 6.69 -29.53
N TYR A 287 14.93 7.50 -29.47
CA TYR A 287 13.57 6.99 -29.51
C TYR A 287 13.24 6.35 -30.86
N ASN A 288 13.70 6.97 -31.96
CA ASN A 288 13.55 6.40 -33.32
C ASN A 288 14.31 5.08 -33.50
N SER A 289 15.33 4.81 -32.66
CA SER A 289 16.11 3.56 -32.70
C SER A 289 15.46 2.36 -32.00
N LEU A 290 14.38 2.56 -31.23
CA LEU A 290 13.63 1.48 -30.56
C LEU A 290 12.82 0.60 -31.52
N GLY A 291 12.72 0.99 -32.80
CA GLY A 291 11.89 0.31 -33.80
C GLY A 291 10.38 0.49 -33.53
N PRO A 292 9.51 0.14 -34.50
CA PRO A 292 8.07 0.14 -34.25
C PRO A 292 7.73 -0.92 -33.19
N PRO A 293 6.76 -0.65 -32.29
CA PRO A 293 6.36 -1.62 -31.27
C PRO A 293 5.92 -2.92 -31.93
N SER A 294 6.56 -4.03 -31.56
CA SER A 294 6.18 -5.37 -32.01
C SER A 294 4.78 -5.71 -31.48
N ASN A 295 3.80 -5.73 -32.39
CA ASN A 295 2.43 -6.25 -32.26
C ASN A 295 1.97 -6.63 -30.84
N GLY A 296 1.29 -5.68 -30.21
CA GLY A 296 0.49 -5.91 -29.02
C GLY A 296 -0.32 -4.66 -28.72
N TYR A 297 -1.55 -4.59 -29.26
CA TYR A 297 -2.61 -3.61 -28.99
C TYR A 297 -2.26 -2.44 -28.05
N PHE A 298 -1.59 -1.42 -28.59
CA PHE A 298 -1.69 -0.07 -28.07
C PHE A 298 -2.04 0.82 -29.25
N GLY A 299 -3.23 1.42 -29.21
CA GLY A 299 -3.65 2.45 -30.16
C GLY A 299 -2.68 3.64 -30.12
N PRO A 300 -2.74 4.54 -31.12
CA PRO A 300 -1.78 5.61 -31.27
C PRO A 300 -1.75 6.47 -30.01
N PHE A 301 -0.62 6.45 -29.29
CA PHE A 301 -0.31 7.45 -28.29
C PHE A 301 -0.04 8.76 -29.04
N GLU A 302 -1.09 9.54 -29.26
CA GLU A 302 -0.94 10.96 -29.55
C GLU A 302 -0.16 11.60 -28.41
N VAL A 303 1.03 12.08 -28.75
CA VAL A 303 1.80 13.00 -27.91
C VAL A 303 0.97 14.28 -27.77
N ARG A 304 0.16 14.36 -26.72
CA ARG A 304 -0.33 15.66 -26.24
C ARG A 304 0.75 16.26 -25.36
N LEU A 305 1.48 17.20 -25.96
CA LEU A 305 2.24 18.23 -25.24
C LEU A 305 1.25 19.02 -24.37
N LEU A 306 1.29 18.78 -23.06
CA LEU A 306 0.90 19.72 -22.00
C LEU A 306 1.92 19.57 -20.87
#